data_AF-A0A554RND8-F1
#
_entry.id   AF-A0A554RND8-F1
#
_cell.length_a   1.000
_cell.length_b   1.000
_cell.length_c   1.000
_cell.angle_alpha   90.00
_cell.angle_beta   90.00
_cell.angle_gamma   90.00
#
_symmetry.space_group_name_H-M   'P 1'
#
loop_
_entity.id
_entity.type
_entity.pdbx_description
1 polymer ?
#
loop_
_entity_poly.entity_id
_entity_poly.type
_entity_poly.pdbx_seq_one_letter_code
_entity_poly.pdbx_strand_id
1 'polypeptide(L)'
;MTFKPNLSVKEGLDHLARRLDPIIGDRLASNLGGHPWTVVLEILDQKKGYSKGYKYWTYDLQAQLRMLTERLGDFGYPFDDRQRTVSTIGNELRIVRKQMAHMHEFSVEEAFRANDFAVRLLEQFGDADGLEEAKRIRHEALAALATQEGMTEQVAARTASTPAASSEEAPAVATATETESVVPDPEVFVREPSVIGDKGLEFEPWSVVQVGGVDVLDDLPKKVAKEKVRAVAVEVATYEGPIHLDRLTDKTAQSFGLQRVRSNRAKKISYQIQQAGLFVDEDKFVWPREIDPTTWAEFRPNDSTADRPFIHISPIEIANAARFIAANHPDITEDALDVAILQTFGRKRRTKQLAAHLAKAKDLL
;
A
#
# COMPACT_ATOMS: atom_id res chain seq x y z
N MET A 1 7.87 27.27 25.01
CA MET A 1 8.86 26.19 24.78
C MET A 1 9.08 26.06 23.28
N THR A 2 10.28 25.72 22.81
CA THR A 2 10.54 25.49 21.38
C THR A 2 9.77 24.25 20.90
N PHE A 3 9.00 24.39 19.82
CA PHE A 3 8.26 23.29 19.20
C PHE A 3 9.24 22.21 18.71
N LYS A 4 8.89 20.93 18.91
CA LYS A 4 9.72 19.77 18.52
C LYS A 4 8.92 18.88 17.56
N PRO A 5 9.19 18.91 16.25
CA PRO A 5 8.42 18.17 15.25
C PRO A 5 8.28 16.67 15.55
N ASN A 6 9.39 15.97 15.82
CA ASN A 6 9.37 14.54 16.13
C ASN A 6 8.52 14.21 17.36
N LEU A 7 8.55 15.06 18.40
CA LEU A 7 7.74 14.83 19.59
C LEU A 7 6.25 15.00 19.28
N SER A 8 5.90 16.04 18.51
CA SER A 8 4.52 16.29 18.08
C SER A 8 3.98 15.16 17.20
N VAL A 9 4.75 14.67 16.23
CA VAL A 9 4.34 13.51 15.40
C VAL A 9 4.18 12.28 16.28
N LYS A 10 5.10 12.01 17.21
CA LYS A 10 5.00 10.86 18.10
C LYS A 10 3.73 10.94 18.95
N GLU A 11 3.45 12.10 19.52
CA GLU A 11 2.25 12.36 20.32
C GLU A 11 0.97 12.13 19.51
N GLY A 12 0.91 12.64 18.28
CA GLY A 12 -0.22 12.42 17.36
C GLY A 12 -0.42 10.94 17.01
N LEU A 13 0.65 10.21 16.70
CA LEU A 13 0.60 8.78 16.41
C LEU A 13 0.19 7.95 17.64
N ASP A 14 0.74 8.26 18.82
CA ASP A 14 0.36 7.58 20.08
C ASP A 14 -1.12 7.83 20.42
N HIS A 15 -1.60 9.07 20.22
CA HIS A 15 -3.01 9.41 20.43
C HIS A 15 -3.92 8.65 19.47
N LEU A 16 -3.59 8.66 18.18
CA LEU A 16 -4.31 7.91 17.16
C LEU A 16 -4.37 6.42 17.52
N ALA A 17 -3.26 5.84 17.96
CA ALA A 17 -3.20 4.42 18.33
C ALA A 17 -4.17 4.06 19.48
N ARG A 18 -4.40 4.97 20.43
CA ARG A 18 -5.37 4.75 21.52
C ARG A 18 -6.82 4.80 21.03
N ARG A 19 -7.12 5.64 20.03
CA ARG A 19 -8.47 5.84 19.51
C ARG A 19 -8.88 4.78 18.49
N LEU A 20 -7.95 4.29 17.68
CA LEU A 20 -8.26 3.32 16.63
C LEU A 20 -8.66 1.94 17.17
N ASP A 21 -8.18 1.53 18.34
CA ASP A 21 -8.52 0.22 18.91
C ASP A 21 -10.05 0.04 19.11
N PRO A 22 -10.75 0.89 19.90
CA PRO A 22 -12.20 0.77 20.04
C PRO A 22 -12.95 0.97 18.72
N ILE A 23 -12.50 1.86 17.83
CA ILE A 23 -13.13 2.09 16.52
C ILE A 23 -13.12 0.83 15.65
N ILE A 24 -11.98 0.13 15.60
CA ILE A 24 -11.83 -1.12 14.83
C ILE A 24 -12.64 -2.23 15.49
N GLY A 25 -12.55 -2.35 16.81
CA GLY A 25 -13.28 -3.33 17.60
C GLY A 25 -14.79 -3.24 17.38
N ASP A 26 -15.37 -2.06 17.54
CA ASP A 26 -16.82 -1.82 17.43
C ASP A 26 -17.33 -2.10 16.01
N ARG A 27 -16.57 -1.72 14.97
CA ARG A 27 -16.96 -1.95 13.58
C ARG A 27 -17.03 -3.44 13.22
N LEU A 28 -16.17 -4.27 13.82
CA LEU A 28 -16.06 -5.69 13.51
C LEU A 28 -16.70 -6.61 14.57
N ALA A 29 -17.22 -6.07 15.66
CA ALA A 29 -17.74 -6.83 16.79
C ALA A 29 -18.79 -7.89 16.37
N SER A 30 -19.70 -7.54 15.45
CA SER A 30 -20.73 -8.45 14.94
C SER A 30 -20.18 -9.61 14.12
N ASN A 31 -19.00 -9.45 13.54
CA ASN A 31 -18.41 -10.39 12.59
C ASN A 31 -17.41 -11.35 13.23
N LEU A 32 -16.83 -10.96 14.38
CA LEU A 32 -15.71 -11.69 14.98
C LEU A 32 -16.09 -12.58 16.17
N GLY A 33 -17.36 -12.64 16.56
CA GLY A 33 -17.84 -13.59 17.57
C GLY A 33 -17.12 -13.49 18.92
N GLY A 34 -16.63 -12.29 19.28
CA GLY A 34 -15.90 -12.04 20.54
C GLY A 34 -14.37 -12.20 20.45
N HIS A 35 -13.82 -12.59 19.31
CA HIS A 35 -12.37 -12.56 19.09
C HIS A 35 -11.86 -11.11 18.94
N PRO A 36 -10.61 -10.82 19.36
CA PRO A 36 -10.00 -9.52 19.09
C PRO A 36 -9.83 -9.33 17.58
N TRP A 37 -9.94 -8.08 17.10
CA TRP A 37 -9.82 -7.77 15.68
C TRP A 37 -8.46 -8.18 15.08
N THR A 38 -7.42 -8.32 15.89
CA THR A 38 -6.08 -8.74 15.46
C THR A 38 -6.05 -10.10 14.77
N VAL A 39 -7.01 -11.00 15.08
CA VAL A 39 -7.13 -12.32 14.43
C VAL A 39 -7.31 -12.19 12.92
N VAL A 40 -7.92 -11.09 12.44
CA VAL A 40 -8.10 -10.80 11.01
C VAL A 40 -6.75 -10.69 10.31
N LEU A 41 -5.77 -9.99 10.91
CA LEU A 41 -4.44 -9.84 10.33
C LEU A 41 -3.64 -11.14 10.41
N GLU A 42 -3.78 -11.91 11.49
CA GLU A 42 -3.11 -13.21 11.62
C GLU A 42 -3.53 -14.16 10.50
N ILE A 43 -4.84 -14.24 10.23
CA ILE A 43 -5.39 -15.05 9.14
C ILE A 43 -4.99 -14.47 7.78
N LEU A 44 -5.04 -13.14 7.61
CA LEU A 44 -4.67 -12.48 6.37
C LEU A 44 -3.20 -12.76 6.01
N ASP A 45 -2.29 -12.67 6.97
CA ASP A 45 -0.86 -12.91 6.77
C ASP A 45 -0.56 -14.38 6.50
N GLN A 46 -1.28 -15.29 7.16
CA GLN A 46 -1.23 -16.71 6.83
C GLN A 46 -1.65 -16.94 5.37
N LYS A 47 -2.77 -16.35 4.92
CA LYS A 47 -3.23 -16.43 3.53
C LYS A 47 -2.28 -15.75 2.54
N LYS A 48 -1.46 -14.77 2.96
CA LYS A 48 -0.39 -14.17 2.15
C LYS A 48 0.88 -15.03 2.09
N GLY A 49 0.96 -16.11 2.88
CA GLY A 49 2.13 -16.98 2.94
C GLY A 49 3.29 -16.38 3.75
N TYR A 50 3.00 -15.62 4.81
CA TYR A 50 4.04 -15.13 5.71
C TYR A 50 4.74 -16.30 6.41
N SER A 51 6.08 -16.29 6.38
CA SER A 51 6.92 -17.38 6.88
C SER A 51 6.86 -17.57 8.40
N LYS A 52 6.39 -16.56 9.14
CA LYS A 52 6.27 -16.58 10.60
C LYS A 52 4.89 -16.09 11.02
N GLY A 53 4.30 -16.76 12.00
CA GLY A 53 3.12 -16.26 12.69
C GLY A 53 3.48 -14.98 13.47
N TYR A 54 2.89 -13.86 13.07
CA TYR A 54 2.99 -12.60 13.81
C TYR A 54 1.85 -12.52 14.81
N LYS A 55 2.17 -12.21 16.07
CA LYS A 55 1.17 -11.84 17.07
C LYS A 55 1.04 -10.33 17.08
N TYR A 56 -0.17 -9.85 16.84
CA TYR A 56 -0.47 -8.43 16.83
C TYR A 56 -0.93 -7.94 18.19
N TRP A 57 -0.69 -6.66 18.46
CA TRP A 57 -1.19 -5.99 19.65
C TRP A 57 -2.20 -4.92 19.25
N THR A 58 -3.25 -4.73 20.04
CA THR A 58 -4.37 -3.88 19.65
C THR A 58 -4.04 -2.39 19.62
N TYR A 59 -2.93 -1.94 20.21
CA TYR A 59 -2.42 -0.57 20.03
C TYR A 59 -1.14 -0.49 19.18
N ASP A 60 -0.79 -1.54 18.43
CA ASP A 60 0.20 -1.36 17.37
C ASP A 60 -0.43 -0.58 16.21
N LEU A 61 -0.05 0.69 16.09
CA LEU A 61 -0.56 1.58 15.05
C LEU A 61 -0.35 1.03 13.63
N GLN A 62 0.73 0.29 13.38
CA GLN A 62 0.91 -0.30 12.05
C GLN A 62 -0.18 -1.35 11.78
N ALA A 63 -0.46 -2.22 12.74
CA ALA A 63 -1.50 -3.23 12.63
C ALA A 63 -2.88 -2.58 12.45
N GLN A 64 -3.18 -1.55 13.24
CA GLN A 64 -4.42 -0.79 13.10
C GLN A 64 -4.55 -0.16 11.72
N LEU A 65 -3.51 0.51 11.22
CA LEU A 65 -3.54 1.11 9.88
C LEU A 65 -3.66 0.04 8.78
N ARG A 66 -3.09 -1.17 8.96
CA ARG A 66 -3.32 -2.28 8.04
C ARG A 66 -4.80 -2.68 7.99
N MET A 67 -5.49 -2.74 9.12
CA MET A 67 -6.93 -3.01 9.17
C MET A 67 -7.75 -1.98 8.38
N LEU A 68 -7.30 -0.73 8.36
CA LEU A 68 -8.02 0.36 7.69
C LEU A 68 -7.76 0.41 6.18
N THR A 69 -6.57 -0.01 5.72
CA THR A 69 -6.15 0.20 4.32
C THR A 69 -6.09 -1.05 3.47
N GLU A 70 -6.05 -2.25 4.06
CA GLU A 70 -6.05 -3.53 3.33
C GLU A 70 -7.46 -4.09 3.19
N ARG A 71 -7.67 -4.93 2.16
CA ARG A 71 -8.89 -5.71 2.04
C ARG A 71 -8.89 -6.86 3.04
N LEU A 72 -9.93 -6.93 3.85
CA LEU A 72 -10.08 -7.89 4.94
C LEU A 72 -10.85 -9.14 4.48
N GLY A 73 -10.32 -9.81 3.44
CA GLY A 73 -10.98 -10.95 2.80
C GLY A 73 -12.38 -10.60 2.31
N ASP A 74 -13.37 -11.40 2.69
CA ASP A 74 -14.78 -11.20 2.31
C ASP A 74 -15.42 -9.96 2.95
N PHE A 75 -14.83 -9.40 4.01
CA PHE A 75 -15.31 -8.13 4.59
C PHE A 75 -15.00 -6.92 3.69
N GLY A 76 -14.16 -7.09 2.66
CA GLY A 76 -13.83 -5.99 1.76
C GLY A 76 -13.03 -4.90 2.48
N TYR A 77 -13.47 -3.64 2.32
CA TYR A 77 -12.88 -2.47 2.98
C TYR A 77 -13.90 -1.86 3.96
N PRO A 78 -14.13 -2.47 5.13
CA PRO A 78 -15.25 -2.11 6.00
C PRO A 78 -15.12 -0.72 6.65
N PHE A 79 -13.92 -0.13 6.60
CA PHE A 79 -13.61 1.19 7.15
C PHE A 79 -13.63 2.30 6.10
N ASP A 80 -13.66 1.96 4.82
CA ASP A 80 -13.48 2.94 3.77
C ASP A 80 -14.79 3.40 3.15
N ASP A 81 -14.75 4.57 2.51
CA ASP A 81 -15.84 5.09 1.72
C ASP A 81 -15.64 4.76 0.22
N ARG A 82 -16.61 5.17 -0.61
CA ARG A 82 -16.53 4.98 -2.07
C ARG A 82 -15.38 5.76 -2.71
N GLN A 83 -14.86 6.79 -2.04
CA GLN A 83 -13.77 7.63 -2.53
C GLN A 83 -12.40 7.14 -2.06
N ARG A 84 -12.34 6.06 -1.28
CA ARG A 84 -11.11 5.53 -0.70
C ARG A 84 -10.39 6.52 0.21
N THR A 85 -11.16 7.36 0.90
CA THR A 85 -10.64 8.41 1.78
C THR A 85 -9.80 7.83 2.91
N VAL A 86 -10.29 6.76 3.58
CA VAL A 86 -9.59 6.14 4.70
C VAL A 86 -8.32 5.43 4.24
N SER A 87 -8.36 4.74 3.09
CA SER A 87 -7.16 4.11 2.55
C SER A 87 -6.09 5.13 2.18
N THR A 88 -6.49 6.24 1.55
CA THR A 88 -5.56 7.31 1.17
C THR A 88 -4.85 7.89 2.39
N ILE A 89 -5.62 8.32 3.40
CA ILE A 89 -5.08 8.91 4.63
C ILE A 89 -4.30 7.88 5.44
N GLY A 90 -4.81 6.65 5.55
CA GLY A 90 -4.16 5.57 6.28
C GLY A 90 -2.81 5.19 5.66
N ASN A 91 -2.69 5.18 4.33
CA ASN A 91 -1.42 4.90 3.66
C ASN A 91 -0.37 5.99 3.89
N GLU A 92 -0.77 7.27 3.96
CA GLU A 92 0.13 8.35 4.40
C GLU A 92 0.63 8.08 5.82
N LEU A 93 -0.28 7.76 6.74
CA LEU A 93 0.05 7.48 8.14
C LEU A 93 0.94 6.24 8.31
N ARG A 94 0.79 5.21 7.46
CA ARG A 94 1.69 4.04 7.45
C ARG A 94 3.13 4.48 7.15
N ILE A 95 3.30 5.38 6.19
CA ILE A 95 4.61 5.91 5.81
C ILE A 95 5.17 6.82 6.90
N VAL A 96 4.38 7.72 7.47
CA VAL A 96 4.78 8.57 8.61
C VAL A 96 5.21 7.73 9.81
N ARG A 97 4.43 6.70 10.17
CA ARG A 97 4.77 5.77 11.26
C ARG A 97 6.08 5.05 10.96
N LYS A 98 6.29 4.58 9.72
CA LYS A 98 7.55 3.94 9.31
C LYS A 98 8.73 4.91 9.38
N GLN A 99 8.59 6.14 8.91
CA GLN A 99 9.60 7.21 9.05
C GLN A 99 9.95 7.45 10.54
N MET A 100 8.95 7.54 11.41
CA MET A 100 9.16 7.69 12.86
C MET A 100 9.95 6.51 13.45
N ALA A 101 9.61 5.28 13.09
CA ALA A 101 10.32 4.08 13.54
C ALA A 101 11.78 4.03 13.08
N HIS A 102 12.10 4.69 11.97
CA HIS A 102 13.45 4.82 11.43
C HIS A 102 14.17 6.12 11.85
N MET A 103 13.67 6.83 12.87
CA MET A 103 14.27 8.06 13.42
C MET A 103 14.42 9.18 12.37
N HIS A 104 13.49 9.26 11.41
CA HIS A 104 13.41 10.38 10.46
C HIS A 104 13.30 11.71 11.21
N GLU A 105 14.03 12.73 10.76
CA GLU A 105 13.96 14.08 11.32
C GLU A 105 12.84 14.86 10.63
N PHE A 106 11.71 15.03 11.33
CA PHE A 106 10.54 15.68 10.76
C PHE A 106 10.72 17.20 10.74
N SER A 107 10.29 17.85 9.65
CA SER A 107 10.13 19.30 9.63
C SER A 107 8.84 19.73 10.34
N VAL A 108 8.69 21.03 10.63
CA VAL A 108 7.45 21.58 11.21
C VAL A 108 6.25 21.37 10.27
N GLU A 109 6.45 21.54 8.95
CA GLU A 109 5.42 21.29 7.93
C GLU A 109 5.02 19.81 7.92
N GLU A 110 5.98 18.89 7.98
CA GLU A 110 5.69 17.45 8.01
C GLU A 110 4.95 17.05 9.30
N ALA A 111 5.32 17.64 10.44
CA ALA A 111 4.60 17.41 11.69
C ALA A 111 3.16 17.91 11.61
N PHE A 112 2.94 19.10 11.04
CA PHE A 112 1.59 19.60 10.80
C PHE A 112 0.80 18.65 9.89
N ARG A 113 1.36 18.25 8.74
CA ARG A 113 0.71 17.34 7.77
C ARG A 113 0.39 15.99 8.40
N ALA A 114 1.31 15.39 9.16
CA ALA A 114 1.10 14.14 9.87
C ALA A 114 -0.07 14.22 10.87
N ASN A 115 -0.13 15.31 11.66
CA ASN A 115 -1.21 15.52 12.62
C ASN A 115 -2.54 15.87 11.93
N ASP A 116 -2.51 16.51 10.75
CA ASP A 116 -3.71 16.74 9.94
C ASP A 116 -4.32 15.44 9.42
N PHE A 117 -3.49 14.47 9.00
CA PHE A 117 -3.97 13.14 8.64
C PHE A 117 -4.66 12.43 9.81
N ALA A 118 -4.11 12.54 11.03
CA ALA A 118 -4.73 11.97 12.22
C ALA A 118 -6.10 12.61 12.52
N VAL A 119 -6.21 13.95 12.42
CA VAL A 119 -7.48 14.66 12.59
C VAL A 119 -8.51 14.22 11.55
N ARG A 120 -8.15 14.24 10.27
CA ARG A 120 -9.07 13.87 9.18
C ARG A 120 -9.52 12.41 9.26
N LEU A 121 -8.63 11.52 9.71
CA LEU A 121 -8.98 10.11 9.91
C LEU A 121 -10.00 9.93 11.04
N LEU A 122 -9.79 10.59 12.19
CA LEU A 122 -10.74 10.55 13.31
C LEU A 122 -12.06 11.24 12.97
N GLU A 123 -12.02 12.29 12.14
CA GLU A 123 -13.21 12.98 11.64
C GLU A 123 -14.05 12.06 10.75
N GLN A 124 -13.40 11.30 9.86
CA GLN A 124 -14.06 10.31 9.03
C GLN A 124 -14.76 9.21 9.84
N PHE A 125 -14.20 8.86 11.01
CA PHE A 125 -14.82 7.89 11.92
C PHE A 125 -15.84 8.50 12.89
N GLY A 126 -16.00 9.82 12.92
CA GLY A 126 -16.90 10.51 13.85
C GLY A 126 -16.46 10.42 15.32
N ASP A 127 -15.16 10.22 15.58
CA ASP A 127 -14.62 10.06 16.93
C ASP A 127 -14.47 11.40 17.66
N ALA A 128 -15.58 11.93 18.17
CA ALA A 128 -15.63 13.25 18.81
C ALA A 128 -14.62 13.39 19.97
N ASP A 129 -14.47 12.35 20.79
CA ASP A 129 -13.57 12.36 21.94
C ASP A 129 -12.10 12.46 21.50
N GLY A 130 -11.70 11.71 20.46
CA GLY A 130 -10.33 11.75 19.95
C GLY A 130 -10.03 13.01 19.14
N LEU A 131 -11.03 13.59 18.49
CA LEU A 131 -10.89 14.76 17.63
C LEU A 131 -10.37 15.99 18.36
N GLU A 132 -10.85 16.27 19.57
CA GLU A 132 -10.45 17.48 20.29
C GLU A 132 -8.95 17.48 20.59
N GLU A 133 -8.42 16.35 21.06
CA GLU A 133 -6.99 16.22 21.33
C GLU A 133 -6.15 16.19 20.05
N ALA A 134 -6.61 15.49 19.00
CA ALA A 134 -5.92 15.50 17.71
C ALA A 134 -5.85 16.91 17.11
N LYS A 135 -6.93 17.70 17.22
CA LYS A 135 -6.98 19.10 16.77
C LYS A 135 -6.01 19.97 17.58
N ARG A 136 -5.91 19.78 18.90
CA ARG A 136 -4.94 20.49 19.75
C ARG A 136 -3.51 20.24 19.26
N ILE A 137 -3.12 18.97 19.09
CA ILE A 137 -1.78 18.58 18.64
C ILE A 137 -1.48 19.18 17.25
N ARG A 138 -2.43 19.10 16.31
CA ARG A 138 -2.31 19.72 14.99
C ARG A 138 -2.18 21.24 15.06
N HIS A 139 -2.96 21.90 15.93
CA HIS A 139 -2.95 23.35 16.08
C HIS A 139 -1.61 23.86 16.60
N GLU A 140 -0.97 23.15 17.53
CA GLU A 140 0.38 23.50 18.01
C GLU A 140 1.42 23.43 16.88
N ALA A 141 1.35 22.41 16.03
CA ALA A 141 2.20 22.30 14.85
C ALA A 141 1.91 23.42 13.83
N LEU A 142 0.64 23.77 13.62
CA LEU A 142 0.25 24.88 12.74
C LEU A 142 0.75 26.24 13.25
N ALA A 143 0.64 26.50 14.55
CA ALA A 143 1.14 27.73 15.17
C ALA A 143 2.67 27.85 15.04
N ALA A 144 3.38 26.73 15.21
CA ALA A 144 4.82 26.68 14.97
C ALA A 144 5.17 26.95 13.51
N LEU A 145 4.42 26.37 12.57
CA LEU A 145 4.60 26.60 11.13
C LEU A 145 4.37 28.07 10.76
N ALA A 146 3.29 28.68 11.23
CA ALA A 146 2.99 30.10 11.01
C ALA A 146 4.10 31.02 11.55
N THR A 147 4.65 30.69 12.72
CA THR A 147 5.78 31.40 13.31
C THR A 147 7.04 31.28 12.45
N GLN A 148 7.33 30.10 11.91
CA GLN A 148 8.50 29.85 11.04
C GLN A 148 8.40 30.62 9.72
N GLU A 149 7.21 30.69 9.12
CA GLU A 149 6.95 31.40 7.86
C GLU A 149 6.82 32.93 8.05
N GLY A 150 6.93 33.45 9.28
CA GLY A 150 6.78 34.87 9.57
C GLY A 150 5.36 35.42 9.33
N MET A 151 4.35 34.54 9.21
CA MET A 151 2.97 34.92 9.01
C MET A 151 2.32 35.30 10.35
N THR A 152 2.26 36.60 10.63
CA THR A 152 1.36 37.17 11.65
C THR A 152 -0.08 37.25 11.12
N GLU A 153 -1.09 37.22 12.01
CA GLU A 153 -2.52 37.27 11.67
C GLU A 153 -2.90 38.37 10.66
N GLN A 154 -2.14 39.47 10.60
CA GLN A 154 -2.34 40.59 9.68
C GLN A 154 -1.96 40.29 8.22
N VAL A 155 -1.14 39.27 7.94
CA VAL A 155 -0.79 38.86 6.57
C VAL A 155 -1.86 37.91 6.01
N ALA A 156 -2.38 37.00 6.83
CA ALA A 156 -3.46 36.06 6.46
C ALA A 156 -4.75 36.78 6.03
N ALA A 157 -5.07 37.91 6.66
CA ALA A 157 -6.20 38.77 6.26
C ALA A 157 -5.99 39.50 4.91
N ARG A 158 -4.73 39.70 4.48
CA ARG A 158 -4.40 40.34 3.19
C ARG A 158 -4.37 39.36 2.02
N THR A 159 -4.03 38.08 2.26
CA THR A 159 -4.06 37.03 1.24
C THR A 159 -5.47 36.53 0.94
N ALA A 160 -6.43 36.74 1.85
CA ALA A 160 -7.84 36.37 1.67
C ALA A 160 -8.60 37.20 0.60
N SER A 161 -7.95 38.23 0.03
CA SER A 161 -8.56 39.13 -0.96
C SER A 161 -7.80 39.10 -2.29
N THR A 162 -7.76 37.94 -2.94
CA THR A 162 -7.52 37.85 -4.40
C THR A 162 -8.52 36.86 -4.99
N PRO A 163 -9.33 37.24 -6.00
CA PRO A 163 -10.21 36.29 -6.66
C PRO A 163 -9.36 35.24 -7.40
N ALA A 164 -9.65 33.96 -7.15
CA ALA A 164 -9.07 32.86 -7.90
C ALA A 164 -9.50 32.96 -9.37
N ALA A 165 -8.52 33.13 -10.26
CA ALA A 165 -8.73 32.97 -11.70
C ALA A 165 -8.95 31.48 -12.00
N SER A 166 -9.97 31.23 -12.81
CA SER A 166 -10.47 29.92 -13.22
C SER A 166 -9.37 29.04 -13.82
N SER A 167 -9.21 27.83 -13.29
CA SER A 167 -8.41 26.76 -13.90
C SER A 167 -9.26 26.06 -14.95
N GLU A 168 -8.70 25.92 -16.16
CA GLU A 168 -9.27 25.22 -17.30
C GLU A 168 -9.63 23.75 -17.02
N GLU A 169 -10.74 23.35 -17.64
CA GLU A 169 -11.29 22.00 -17.78
C GLU A 169 -10.24 20.96 -18.18
N ALA A 170 -10.20 19.85 -17.44
CA ALA A 170 -9.60 18.61 -17.89
C ALA A 170 -10.53 17.92 -18.91
N PRO A 171 -10.01 17.37 -20.02
CA PRO A 171 -10.87 16.68 -20.97
C PRO A 171 -11.39 15.36 -20.40
N ALA A 172 -12.65 15.10 -20.73
CA ALA A 172 -13.43 13.94 -20.35
C ALA A 172 -12.77 12.62 -20.81
N VAL A 173 -12.87 11.64 -19.92
CA VAL A 173 -12.50 10.24 -20.13
C VAL A 173 -13.31 9.69 -21.31
N ALA A 174 -12.60 9.17 -22.30
CA ALA A 174 -13.17 8.49 -23.44
C ALA A 174 -13.96 7.25 -23.00
N THR A 175 -15.13 7.08 -23.60
CA THR A 175 -16.02 5.92 -23.54
C THR A 175 -15.26 4.60 -23.55
N ALA A 176 -15.46 3.80 -22.50
CA ALA A 176 -15.04 2.41 -22.46
C ALA A 176 -15.77 1.63 -23.55
N THR A 177 -15.01 1.14 -24.53
CA THR A 177 -15.45 0.06 -25.39
C THR A 177 -15.62 -1.17 -24.50
N GLU A 178 -16.81 -1.79 -24.49
CA GLU A 178 -17.03 -3.11 -23.90
C GLU A 178 -16.05 -4.09 -24.55
N THR A 179 -14.91 -4.27 -23.91
CA THR A 179 -13.93 -5.27 -24.28
C THR A 179 -14.23 -6.42 -23.36
N GLU A 180 -14.63 -7.56 -23.93
CA GLU A 180 -14.86 -8.83 -23.25
C GLU A 180 -13.75 -9.05 -22.20
N SER A 181 -14.07 -8.79 -20.93
CA SER A 181 -13.09 -8.79 -19.83
C SER A 181 -12.72 -10.22 -19.49
N VAL A 182 -11.42 -10.51 -19.41
CA VAL A 182 -10.94 -11.83 -19.02
C VAL A 182 -10.94 -11.89 -17.50
N VAL A 183 -11.81 -12.75 -16.95
CA VAL A 183 -11.93 -12.98 -15.52
C VAL A 183 -11.30 -14.35 -15.19
N PRO A 184 -10.58 -14.48 -14.06
CA PRO A 184 -10.08 -15.77 -13.59
C PRO A 184 -11.23 -16.75 -13.33
N ASP A 185 -10.94 -18.05 -13.42
CA ASP A 185 -11.90 -19.08 -13.06
C ASP A 185 -12.25 -19.00 -11.55
N PRO A 186 -13.53 -19.05 -11.13
CA PRO A 186 -13.90 -19.09 -9.72
C PRO A 186 -13.15 -20.14 -8.89
N GLU A 187 -12.77 -21.28 -9.48
CA GLU A 187 -12.02 -22.35 -8.80
C GLU A 187 -10.68 -21.88 -8.24
N VAL A 188 -10.00 -20.92 -8.90
CA VAL A 188 -8.67 -20.44 -8.48
C VAL A 188 -8.72 -19.63 -7.19
N PHE A 189 -9.92 -19.24 -6.74
CA PHE A 189 -10.13 -18.54 -5.48
C PHE A 189 -10.54 -19.48 -4.35
N VAL A 190 -10.80 -20.76 -4.56
CA VAL A 190 -11.29 -21.63 -3.47
C VAL A 190 -10.15 -21.98 -2.51
N ARG A 191 -10.32 -21.66 -1.23
CA ARG A 191 -9.39 -21.98 -0.13
C ARG A 191 -10.14 -22.55 1.08
N GLU A 192 -9.39 -23.01 2.07
CA GLU A 192 -9.98 -23.45 3.34
C GLU A 192 -10.73 -22.29 4.02
N PRO A 193 -11.93 -22.56 4.57
CA PRO A 193 -12.76 -21.53 5.17
C PRO A 193 -12.08 -20.92 6.40
N SER A 194 -12.20 -19.60 6.53
CA SER A 194 -11.66 -18.84 7.66
C SER A 194 -12.63 -17.75 8.12
N VAL A 195 -12.32 -17.07 9.22
CA VAL A 195 -13.13 -15.96 9.74
C VAL A 195 -13.32 -14.83 8.72
N ILE A 196 -12.36 -14.65 7.81
CA ILE A 196 -12.39 -13.61 6.76
C ILE A 196 -12.82 -14.17 5.40
N GLY A 197 -13.49 -15.32 5.38
CA GLY A 197 -13.98 -15.96 4.16
C GLY A 197 -13.17 -17.19 3.71
N ASP A 198 -13.70 -17.87 2.70
CA ASP A 198 -13.13 -19.07 2.05
C ASP A 198 -12.39 -18.74 0.74
N LYS A 199 -12.42 -17.48 0.30
CA LYS A 199 -11.70 -17.04 -0.89
C LYS A 199 -10.21 -16.81 -0.65
N GLY A 200 -9.42 -17.18 -1.65
CA GLY A 200 -8.03 -16.82 -1.84
C GLY A 200 -7.89 -15.34 -2.11
N LEU A 201 -6.71 -14.80 -1.82
CA LEU A 201 -6.46 -13.38 -1.97
C LEU A 201 -6.26 -13.03 -3.45
N GLU A 202 -7.03 -12.06 -3.92
CA GLU A 202 -6.84 -11.46 -5.24
C GLU A 202 -5.68 -10.46 -5.18
N PHE A 203 -5.13 -10.11 -6.35
CA PHE A 203 -4.11 -9.07 -6.40
C PHE A 203 -4.72 -7.69 -6.18
N GLU A 204 -4.10 -6.91 -5.28
CA GLU A 204 -4.48 -5.52 -5.04
C GLU A 204 -3.31 -4.58 -5.29
N PRO A 205 -3.47 -3.58 -6.17
CA PRO A 205 -2.43 -2.59 -6.37
C PRO A 205 -2.40 -1.61 -5.18
N TRP A 206 -1.20 -1.30 -4.71
CA TRP A 206 -0.94 -0.13 -3.87
C TRP A 206 -1.43 1.13 -4.56
N SER A 207 -2.22 1.92 -3.84
CA SER A 207 -2.62 3.25 -4.28
C SER A 207 -1.53 4.24 -3.93
N VAL A 208 -0.95 4.89 -4.95
CA VAL A 208 0.14 5.85 -4.75
C VAL A 208 -0.35 7.03 -3.93
N VAL A 209 0.51 7.42 -2.99
CA VAL A 209 0.23 8.39 -1.94
C VAL A 209 1.38 9.39 -1.93
N GLN A 210 1.08 10.69 -1.81
CA GLN A 210 2.06 11.75 -2.06
C GLN A 210 2.78 12.16 -0.78
N VAL A 211 3.94 11.54 -0.55
CA VAL A 211 4.74 11.69 0.67
C VAL A 211 5.67 12.90 0.61
N GLY A 212 5.98 13.40 -0.58
CA GLY A 212 6.86 14.54 -0.77
C GLY A 212 6.92 15.04 -2.21
N GLY A 213 7.78 16.02 -2.45
CA GLY A 213 8.04 16.55 -3.79
C GLY A 213 9.20 15.87 -4.49
N VAL A 214 9.38 16.22 -5.77
CA VAL A 214 10.44 15.71 -6.64
C VAL A 214 11.82 16.12 -6.13
N ASP A 215 11.91 17.20 -5.35
CA ASP A 215 13.11 17.67 -4.68
C ASP A 215 13.76 16.60 -3.81
N VAL A 216 12.97 15.74 -3.16
CA VAL A 216 13.48 14.58 -2.39
C VAL A 216 14.25 13.63 -3.30
N LEU A 217 13.77 13.40 -4.52
CA LEU A 217 14.44 12.53 -5.49
C LEU A 217 15.71 13.19 -6.06
N ASP A 218 15.74 14.52 -6.15
CA ASP A 218 16.92 15.29 -6.55
C ASP A 218 18.00 15.26 -5.46
N ASP A 219 17.58 15.29 -4.20
CA ASP A 219 18.42 15.24 -3.01
C ASP A 219 18.80 13.83 -2.54
N LEU A 220 18.59 12.80 -3.37
CA LEU A 220 18.97 11.40 -3.10
C LEU A 220 20.39 11.17 -2.56
N PRO A 221 21.42 12.01 -2.82
CA PRO A 221 22.71 11.89 -2.14
C PRO A 221 22.63 12.05 -0.61
N LYS A 222 21.69 12.86 -0.09
CA LYS A 222 21.51 13.15 1.34
C LYS A 222 20.89 11.95 2.08
N LYS A 223 21.28 11.74 3.33
CA LYS A 223 20.80 10.62 4.17
C LYS A 223 19.27 10.64 4.31
N VAL A 224 18.71 11.80 4.65
CA VAL A 224 17.26 12.00 4.85
C VAL A 224 16.46 11.61 3.61
N ALA A 225 16.89 12.03 2.42
CA ALA A 225 16.21 11.68 1.17
C ALA A 225 16.25 10.17 0.89
N LYS A 226 17.39 9.51 1.15
CA LYS A 226 17.50 8.04 1.01
C LYS A 226 16.53 7.33 1.95
N GLU A 227 16.46 7.76 3.21
CA GLU A 227 15.59 7.14 4.22
C GLU A 227 14.11 7.31 3.86
N LYS A 228 13.68 8.48 3.38
CA LYS A 228 12.31 8.69 2.86
C LYS A 228 11.98 7.76 1.71
N VAL A 229 12.85 7.68 0.69
CA VAL A 229 12.63 6.83 -0.48
C VAL A 229 12.59 5.35 -0.09
N ARG A 230 13.46 4.91 0.83
CA ARG A 230 13.47 3.54 1.36
C ARG A 230 12.21 3.24 2.17
N ALA A 231 11.73 4.16 3.01
CA ALA A 231 10.53 3.96 3.82
C ALA A 231 9.31 3.70 2.93
N VAL A 232 9.12 4.50 1.87
CA VAL A 232 8.06 4.28 0.87
C VAL A 232 8.24 2.94 0.16
N ALA A 233 9.44 2.64 -0.33
CA ALA A 233 9.71 1.39 -1.03
C ALA A 233 9.40 0.15 -0.18
N VAL A 234 9.78 0.15 1.11
CA VAL A 234 9.47 -0.97 2.00
C VAL A 234 7.97 -1.06 2.22
N GLU A 235 7.25 0.05 2.39
CA GLU A 235 5.80 0.02 2.56
C GLU A 235 5.08 -0.58 1.35
N VAL A 236 5.42 -0.11 0.14
CA VAL A 236 4.84 -0.63 -1.10
C VAL A 236 5.19 -2.11 -1.28
N ALA A 237 6.43 -2.52 -0.98
CA ALA A 237 6.85 -3.91 -1.08
C ALA A 237 6.18 -4.82 -0.03
N THR A 238 5.94 -4.35 1.19
CA THR A 238 5.17 -5.09 2.21
C THR A 238 3.72 -5.26 1.79
N TYR A 239 3.14 -4.30 1.06
CA TYR A 239 1.77 -4.38 0.58
C TYR A 239 1.61 -5.29 -0.66
N GLU A 240 2.38 -5.05 -1.72
CA GLU A 240 2.25 -5.74 -3.02
C GLU A 240 3.17 -6.95 -3.19
N GLY A 241 4.12 -7.17 -2.28
CA GLY A 241 5.14 -8.21 -2.40
C GLY A 241 4.59 -9.62 -2.64
N PRO A 242 5.22 -10.44 -3.48
CA PRO A 242 6.35 -10.12 -4.38
C PRO A 242 5.96 -9.11 -5.49
N ILE A 243 6.83 -8.12 -5.72
CA ILE A 243 6.62 -7.03 -6.69
C ILE A 243 7.85 -6.84 -7.58
N HIS A 244 7.67 -6.68 -8.90
CA HIS A 244 8.78 -6.43 -9.82
C HIS A 244 9.48 -5.09 -9.52
N LEU A 245 10.82 -5.06 -9.59
CA LEU A 245 11.64 -3.91 -9.21
C LEU A 245 11.29 -2.63 -10.00
N ASP A 246 10.96 -2.75 -11.28
CA ASP A 246 10.56 -1.59 -12.09
C ASP A 246 9.21 -1.02 -11.62
N ARG A 247 8.24 -1.88 -11.31
CA ARG A 247 6.94 -1.46 -10.76
C ARG A 247 7.11 -0.77 -9.40
N LEU A 248 7.94 -1.34 -8.53
CA LEU A 248 8.24 -0.74 -7.24
C LEU A 248 8.95 0.60 -7.38
N THR A 249 9.88 0.71 -8.35
CA THR A 249 10.57 1.96 -8.68
C THR A 249 9.60 3.04 -9.14
N ASP A 250 8.66 2.71 -10.04
CA ASP A 250 7.68 3.65 -10.56
C ASP A 250 6.73 4.12 -9.45
N LYS A 251 6.18 3.20 -8.64
CA LYS A 251 5.29 3.58 -7.52
C LYS A 251 5.99 4.43 -6.47
N THR A 252 7.24 4.09 -6.16
CA THR A 252 8.06 4.89 -5.25
C THR A 252 8.29 6.29 -5.83
N ALA A 253 8.61 6.41 -7.12
CA ALA A 253 8.82 7.70 -7.76
C ALA A 253 7.56 8.57 -7.82
N GLN A 254 6.41 7.96 -8.14
CA GLN A 254 5.12 8.65 -8.19
C GLN A 254 4.70 9.19 -6.81
N SER A 255 5.11 8.51 -5.72
CA SER A 255 4.89 8.98 -4.34
C SER A 255 5.63 10.28 -4.01
N PHE A 256 6.61 10.67 -4.85
CA PHE A 256 7.32 11.96 -4.78
C PHE A 256 6.95 12.89 -5.95
N GLY A 257 5.80 12.67 -6.59
CA GLY A 257 5.29 13.51 -7.68
C GLY A 257 5.94 13.28 -9.04
N LEU A 258 6.80 12.26 -9.20
CA LEU A 258 7.43 11.95 -10.48
C LEU A 258 6.64 10.90 -11.28
N GLN A 259 5.82 11.36 -12.22
CA GLN A 259 4.97 10.48 -13.04
C GLN A 259 5.74 9.64 -14.06
N ARG A 260 6.81 10.19 -14.66
CA ARG A 260 7.62 9.50 -15.67
C ARG A 260 9.07 9.36 -15.21
N VAL A 261 9.50 8.13 -14.98
CA VAL A 261 10.85 7.83 -14.52
C VAL A 261 11.78 7.58 -15.71
N ARG A 262 12.81 8.43 -15.86
CA ARG A 262 13.87 8.20 -16.86
C ARG A 262 14.90 7.20 -16.34
N SER A 263 15.59 6.49 -17.24
CA SER A 263 16.53 5.41 -16.91
C SER A 263 17.57 5.75 -15.82
N ASN A 264 18.20 6.93 -15.89
CA ASN A 264 19.17 7.36 -14.86
C ASN A 264 18.52 7.57 -13.49
N ARG A 265 17.28 8.05 -13.43
CA ARG A 265 16.53 8.20 -12.19
C ARG A 265 16.07 6.85 -11.66
N ALA A 266 15.56 5.99 -12.54
CA ALA A 266 15.15 4.63 -12.22
C ALA A 266 16.29 3.86 -11.54
N LYS A 267 17.50 3.90 -12.11
CA LYS A 267 18.71 3.28 -11.53
C LYS A 267 19.03 3.76 -10.11
N LYS A 268 18.88 5.06 -9.83
CA LYS A 268 19.15 5.62 -8.50
C LYS A 268 18.11 5.17 -7.48
N ILE A 269 16.83 5.16 -7.87
CA ILE A 269 15.72 4.75 -7.00
C ILE A 269 15.78 3.23 -6.76
N SER A 270 15.96 2.42 -7.80
CA SER A 270 16.09 0.97 -7.69
C SER A 270 17.29 0.55 -6.86
N TYR A 271 18.41 1.28 -6.95
CA TYR A 271 19.53 1.10 -6.03
C TYR A 271 19.12 1.36 -4.57
N GLN A 272 18.35 2.42 -4.27
CA GLN A 272 17.88 2.64 -2.90
C GLN A 272 16.92 1.55 -2.41
N ILE A 273 16.05 1.03 -3.29
CA ILE A 273 15.16 -0.10 -2.99
C ILE A 273 15.98 -1.32 -2.55
N GLN A 274 17.04 -1.65 -3.29
CA GLN A 274 17.94 -2.76 -2.94
C GLN A 274 18.67 -2.53 -1.60
N GLN A 275 18.94 -1.27 -1.24
CA GLN A 275 19.54 -0.90 0.04
C GLN A 275 18.52 -0.75 1.19
N ALA A 276 17.23 -1.01 0.94
CA ALA A 276 16.19 -0.95 1.97
C ALA A 276 16.12 -2.21 2.84
N GLY A 277 16.98 -3.20 2.57
CA GLY A 277 16.98 -4.50 3.25
C GLY A 277 15.78 -5.36 2.86
N LEU A 278 15.32 -5.23 1.61
CA LEU A 278 14.39 -6.14 0.95
C LEU A 278 15.21 -7.19 0.18
N PHE A 279 14.68 -8.40 0.04
CA PHE A 279 15.32 -9.42 -0.79
C PHE A 279 14.94 -9.19 -2.26
N VAL A 280 15.91 -9.21 -3.17
CA VAL A 280 15.66 -9.11 -4.60
C VAL A 280 16.20 -10.36 -5.27
N ASP A 281 15.34 -11.11 -5.94
CA ASP A 281 15.71 -12.35 -6.61
C ASP A 281 16.38 -12.10 -7.98
N GLU A 282 16.75 -13.21 -8.64
CA GLU A 282 17.43 -13.19 -9.94
C GLU A 282 16.55 -12.57 -11.04
N ASP A 283 15.24 -12.78 -10.96
CA ASP A 283 14.21 -12.26 -11.86
C ASP A 283 13.76 -10.82 -11.54
N LYS A 284 14.45 -10.15 -10.62
CA LYS A 284 14.19 -8.75 -10.21
C LYS A 284 12.86 -8.56 -9.49
N PHE A 285 12.33 -9.58 -8.84
CA PHE A 285 11.23 -9.43 -7.90
C PHE A 285 11.76 -9.10 -6.51
N VAL A 286 11.11 -8.12 -5.90
CA VAL A 286 11.39 -7.64 -4.57
C VAL A 286 10.42 -8.31 -3.61
N TRP A 287 10.98 -9.01 -2.64
CA TRP A 287 10.27 -9.77 -1.62
C TRP A 287 10.32 -9.03 -0.27
N PRO A 288 9.17 -8.88 0.40
CA PRO A 288 9.12 -8.34 1.75
C PRO A 288 9.77 -9.33 2.71
N ARG A 289 10.23 -8.84 3.88
CA ARG A 289 11.00 -9.66 4.83
C ARG A 289 10.20 -10.80 5.44
N GLU A 290 8.88 -10.64 5.43
CA GLU A 290 7.92 -11.55 6.02
C GLU A 290 7.68 -12.78 5.13
N ILE A 291 7.96 -12.68 3.83
CA ILE A 291 7.73 -13.75 2.85
C ILE A 291 9.08 -14.36 2.44
N ASP A 292 9.17 -15.68 2.53
CA ASP A 292 10.32 -16.44 2.04
C ASP A 292 10.04 -16.99 0.64
N PRO A 293 10.78 -16.54 -0.40
CA PRO A 293 10.58 -16.98 -1.78
C PRO A 293 10.64 -18.49 -1.98
N THR A 294 11.40 -19.20 -1.14
CA THR A 294 11.64 -20.64 -1.31
C THR A 294 10.49 -21.50 -0.82
N THR A 295 9.71 -20.99 0.14
CA THR A 295 8.59 -21.72 0.77
C THR A 295 7.23 -21.12 0.41
N TRP A 296 7.21 -19.96 -0.24
CA TRP A 296 5.97 -19.29 -0.62
C TRP A 296 5.22 -20.04 -1.73
N ALA A 297 4.05 -20.58 -1.37
CA ALA A 297 3.21 -21.40 -2.24
C ALA A 297 1.92 -20.70 -2.70
N GLU A 298 1.79 -19.39 -2.45
CA GLU A 298 0.58 -18.65 -2.77
C GLU A 298 0.59 -18.08 -4.19
N PHE A 299 -0.58 -17.69 -4.68
CA PHE A 299 -0.74 -16.93 -5.91
C PHE A 299 -1.95 -16.01 -5.82
N ARG A 300 -1.90 -14.86 -6.51
CA ARG A 300 -2.94 -13.84 -6.45
C ARG A 300 -3.53 -13.60 -7.84
N PRO A 301 -4.71 -14.18 -8.15
CA PRO A 301 -5.37 -13.96 -9.42
C PRO A 301 -5.76 -12.50 -9.62
N ASN A 302 -5.90 -12.08 -10.87
CA ASN A 302 -6.41 -10.76 -11.24
C ASN A 302 -7.12 -10.82 -12.57
N ASP A 303 -8.13 -9.95 -12.75
CA ASP A 303 -8.80 -9.80 -14.03
C ASP A 303 -7.98 -8.97 -15.02
N SER A 304 -8.53 -8.78 -16.23
CA SER A 304 -7.90 -7.96 -17.27
C SER A 304 -7.87 -6.46 -16.98
N THR A 305 -8.67 -5.97 -16.02
CA THR A 305 -8.77 -4.54 -15.66
C THR A 305 -7.71 -4.13 -14.66
N ALA A 306 -7.17 -5.09 -13.90
CA ALA A 306 -6.09 -4.85 -12.96
C ALA A 306 -4.84 -4.27 -13.63
N ASP A 307 -4.31 -3.18 -13.06
CA ASP A 307 -3.00 -2.62 -13.40
C ASP A 307 -1.87 -3.53 -12.87
N ARG A 308 -1.67 -4.67 -13.54
CA ARG A 308 -0.59 -5.62 -13.27
C ARG A 308 -0.13 -6.28 -14.57
N PRO A 309 0.93 -5.77 -15.23
CA PRO A 309 1.50 -6.45 -16.38
C PRO A 309 1.91 -7.89 -16.04
N PHE A 310 1.68 -8.84 -16.95
CA PHE A 310 1.98 -10.26 -16.70
C PHE A 310 3.46 -10.51 -16.38
N ILE A 311 4.35 -9.74 -17.02
CA ILE A 311 5.79 -9.76 -16.76
C ILE A 311 6.18 -9.23 -15.36
N HIS A 312 5.25 -8.55 -14.67
CA HIS A 312 5.41 -8.08 -13.30
C HIS A 312 4.75 -9.04 -12.29
N ILE A 313 4.48 -10.27 -12.69
CA ILE A 313 4.06 -11.38 -11.82
C ILE A 313 5.25 -12.32 -11.67
N SER A 314 5.59 -12.68 -10.43
CA SER A 314 6.78 -13.51 -10.18
C SER A 314 6.66 -14.85 -10.89
N PRO A 315 7.73 -15.39 -11.50
CA PRO A 315 7.74 -16.76 -12.00
C PRO A 315 7.34 -17.78 -10.93
N ILE A 316 7.67 -17.55 -9.65
CA ILE A 316 7.26 -18.40 -8.52
C ILE A 316 5.73 -18.34 -8.35
N GLU A 317 5.12 -17.16 -8.44
CA GLU A 317 3.66 -16.97 -8.36
C GLU A 317 2.92 -17.65 -9.50
N ILE A 318 3.48 -17.59 -10.71
CA ILE A 318 2.94 -18.26 -11.89
C ILE A 318 3.08 -19.80 -11.74
N ALA A 319 4.21 -20.28 -11.24
CA ALA A 319 4.44 -21.70 -10.99
C ALA A 319 3.47 -22.24 -9.91
N ASN A 320 3.21 -21.48 -8.85
CA ASN A 320 2.25 -21.85 -7.82
C ASN A 320 0.83 -21.99 -8.38
N ALA A 321 0.39 -21.04 -9.22
CA ALA A 321 -0.88 -21.16 -9.93
C ALA A 321 -0.92 -22.39 -10.85
N ALA A 322 0.18 -22.67 -11.57
CA ALA A 322 0.27 -23.85 -12.44
C ALA A 322 0.17 -25.17 -11.65
N ARG A 323 0.84 -25.29 -10.50
CA ARG A 323 0.73 -26.46 -9.62
C ARG A 323 -0.70 -26.66 -9.11
N PHE A 324 -1.36 -25.56 -8.72
CA PHE A 324 -2.75 -25.61 -8.27
C PHE A 324 -3.69 -26.09 -9.39
N ILE A 325 -3.58 -25.53 -10.59
CA ILE A 325 -4.42 -25.93 -11.74
C ILE A 325 -4.16 -27.39 -12.11
N ALA A 326 -2.91 -27.82 -12.20
CA ALA A 326 -2.56 -29.20 -12.54
C ALA A 326 -3.03 -30.21 -11.48
N ALA A 327 -3.01 -29.84 -10.20
CA ALA A 327 -3.52 -30.69 -9.12
C ALA A 327 -5.04 -30.90 -9.19
N ASN A 328 -5.79 -29.87 -9.62
CA ASN A 328 -7.24 -29.94 -9.78
C ASN A 328 -7.67 -30.55 -11.12
N HIS A 329 -6.79 -30.53 -12.13
CA HIS A 329 -7.05 -31.04 -13.48
C HIS A 329 -5.92 -31.98 -13.95
N PRO A 330 -5.87 -33.25 -13.49
CA PRO A 330 -4.74 -34.15 -13.76
C PRO A 330 -4.48 -34.49 -15.24
N ASP A 331 -5.52 -34.41 -16.09
CA ASP A 331 -5.44 -34.73 -17.53
C ASP A 331 -5.24 -33.48 -18.41
N ILE A 332 -4.93 -32.32 -17.81
CA ILE A 332 -4.74 -31.08 -18.55
C ILE A 332 -3.51 -31.16 -19.47
N THR A 333 -3.68 -30.79 -20.73
CA THR A 333 -2.56 -30.71 -21.67
C THR A 333 -1.68 -29.50 -21.37
N GLU A 334 -0.42 -29.53 -21.78
CA GLU A 334 0.51 -28.43 -21.56
C GLU A 334 0.01 -27.10 -22.15
N ASP A 335 -0.56 -27.13 -23.35
CA ASP A 335 -1.14 -25.95 -24.00
C ASP A 335 -2.39 -25.44 -23.26
N ALA A 336 -3.24 -26.34 -22.76
CA ALA A 336 -4.42 -25.96 -21.98
C ALA A 336 -4.03 -25.36 -20.61
N LEU A 337 -2.98 -25.89 -19.98
CA LEU A 337 -2.42 -25.33 -18.74
C LEU A 337 -1.87 -23.92 -18.98
N ASP A 338 -1.13 -23.69 -20.06
CA ASP A 338 -0.62 -22.37 -20.42
C ASP A 338 -1.76 -21.35 -20.60
N VAL A 339 -2.88 -21.76 -21.20
CA VAL A 339 -4.09 -20.92 -21.36
C VAL A 339 -4.76 -20.64 -20.01
N ALA A 340 -4.93 -21.65 -19.17
CA ALA A 340 -5.54 -21.51 -17.84
C ALA A 340 -4.73 -20.57 -16.93
N ILE A 341 -3.39 -20.66 -16.97
CA ILE A 341 -2.50 -19.75 -16.26
C ILE A 341 -2.68 -18.32 -16.76
N LEU A 342 -2.66 -18.10 -18.08
CA LEU A 342 -2.86 -16.77 -18.65
C LEU A 342 -4.21 -16.18 -18.23
N GLN A 343 -5.28 -16.99 -18.25
CA GLN A 343 -6.61 -16.58 -17.82
C GLN A 343 -6.66 -16.20 -16.33
N THR A 344 -5.97 -16.96 -15.47
CA THR A 344 -5.86 -16.68 -14.03
C THR A 344 -5.32 -15.28 -13.72
N PHE A 345 -4.50 -14.73 -14.62
CA PHE A 345 -3.91 -13.39 -14.49
C PHE A 345 -4.47 -12.40 -15.52
N GLY A 346 -5.67 -12.66 -16.04
CA GLY A 346 -6.42 -11.70 -16.88
C GLY A 346 -5.82 -11.51 -18.27
N ARG A 347 -5.22 -12.56 -18.85
CA ARG A 347 -4.60 -12.54 -20.18
C ARG A 347 -5.22 -13.61 -21.08
N LYS A 348 -5.49 -13.22 -22.34
CA LYS A 348 -6.03 -14.12 -23.39
C LYS A 348 -4.98 -14.50 -24.45
N ARG A 349 -4.03 -13.61 -24.73
CA ARG A 349 -3.07 -13.76 -25.85
C ARG A 349 -1.68 -14.12 -25.34
N ARG A 350 -1.14 -15.23 -25.86
CA ARG A 350 0.25 -15.65 -25.65
C ARG A 350 1.19 -14.92 -26.61
N THR A 351 1.70 -13.75 -26.21
CA THR A 351 2.74 -13.06 -26.99
C THR A 351 4.12 -13.69 -26.72
N LYS A 352 5.12 -13.39 -27.56
CA LYS A 352 6.50 -13.90 -27.38
C LYS A 352 7.06 -13.59 -25.99
N GLN A 353 6.79 -12.39 -25.48
CA GLN A 353 7.27 -11.98 -24.16
C GLN A 353 6.58 -12.77 -23.03
N LEU A 354 5.26 -12.96 -23.12
CA LEU A 354 4.49 -13.74 -22.15
C LEU A 354 4.88 -15.22 -22.19
N ALA A 355 5.12 -15.78 -23.37
CA ALA A 355 5.58 -17.15 -23.54
C ALA A 355 6.96 -17.38 -22.90
N ALA A 356 7.90 -16.44 -23.08
CA ALA A 356 9.21 -16.51 -22.45
C ALA A 356 9.12 -16.41 -20.92
N HIS A 357 8.24 -15.56 -20.40
CA HIS A 357 8.01 -15.42 -18.96
C HIS A 357 7.34 -16.66 -18.36
N LEU A 358 6.39 -17.25 -19.09
CA LEU A 358 5.74 -18.51 -18.72
C LEU A 358 6.72 -19.68 -18.70
N ALA A 359 7.65 -19.75 -19.67
CA ALA A 359 8.69 -20.78 -19.69
C ALA A 359 9.55 -20.74 -18.42
N LYS A 360 9.97 -19.54 -17.97
CA LYS A 360 10.70 -19.40 -16.70
C LYS A 360 9.94 -19.95 -15.50
N ALA A 361 8.62 -19.73 -15.45
CA ALA A 361 7.80 -20.25 -14.37
C ALA A 361 7.69 -21.78 -14.42
N LYS A 362 7.65 -22.36 -15.63
CA LYS A 362 7.58 -23.81 -15.83
C LYS A 362 8.89 -24.52 -15.50
N ASP A 363 10.03 -23.85 -15.64
CA ASP A 363 11.33 -24.38 -15.19
C ASP A 363 11.38 -24.58 -13.65
N LEU A 364 10.40 -24.05 -12.90
CA LEU A 364 10.28 -24.20 -11.45
C LEU A 364 9.30 -25.32 -11.03
N LEU A 365 8.53 -25.90 -11.96
CA LEU A 365 7.58 -26.99 -11.69
C LEU A 365 8.32 -28.31 -11.51
#